data_AF-G8U1G1-F1
#
_entry.id   AF-G8U1G1-F1
#
_cell.length_a   1.000
_cell.length_b   1.000
_cell.length_c   1.000
_cell.angle_alpha   90.00
_cell.angle_beta   90.00
_cell.angle_gamma   90.00
#
_symmetry.space_group_name_H-M   'P 1'
#
loop_
_entity.id
_entity.type
_entity.pdbx_description
1 polymer ?
#
loop_
_entity_poly.entity_id
_entity_poly.type
_entity_poly.pdbx_seq_one_letter_code
_entity_poly.pdbx_strand_id
1 'polypeptide(L)'
;MHGIWRTAAEMGGGWLSGMMLGLSGAGGTAVAGPVFLEVVRTARMHERLASAALAVTLTVLVAAVDAVRRRQIPWPALYRLGGPALAGLAIGHWIHRQVMTPVLSALIMAGFFLVNGIWAAFLRSWWIAWYTRHPRLCRIPAEGAGLVLGFLGGFGGVGTSFLTVPALWISGIPEAGGMGVALLLIAGLALFNAVYYGLHRAIDWHGVLAYGIGGLLGGLWIRRFQSVWLPRRRWLDVVWAVIMMTAAVVLVITQDPRLYRGPSVL
;
A
#
# COMPACT_ATOMS: atom_id res chain seq x y z
N MET A 1 -23.94 -7.91 20.25
CA MET A 1 -23.85 -8.64 18.96
C MET A 1 -23.10 -7.88 17.85
N HIS A 2 -22.81 -6.58 17.97
CA HIS A 2 -22.08 -5.82 16.94
C HIS A 2 -20.58 -6.14 16.80
N GLY A 3 -19.93 -6.68 17.83
CA GLY A 3 -18.48 -6.96 17.81
C GLY A 3 -18.05 -8.11 16.88
N ILE A 4 -18.83 -9.20 16.83
CA ILE A 4 -18.47 -10.40 16.05
C ILE A 4 -18.50 -10.10 14.55
N TRP A 5 -19.54 -9.43 14.07
CA TRP A 5 -19.68 -9.03 12.67
C TRP A 5 -18.56 -8.08 12.23
N ARG A 6 -18.15 -7.17 13.13
CA ARG A 6 -17.02 -6.28 12.89
C ARG A 6 -15.72 -7.05 12.72
N THR A 7 -15.39 -7.94 13.66
CA THR A 7 -14.17 -8.76 13.57
C THR A 7 -14.18 -9.69 12.35
N ALA A 8 -15.33 -10.27 12.01
CA ALA A 8 -15.46 -11.09 10.81
C ALA A 8 -15.20 -10.28 9.52
N ALA A 9 -15.70 -9.05 9.43
CA ALA A 9 -15.42 -8.17 8.31
C ALA A 9 -13.93 -7.79 8.25
N GLU A 10 -13.32 -7.44 9.39
CA GLU A 10 -11.89 -7.10 9.51
C GLU A 10 -10.99 -8.26 9.05
N MET A 11 -11.27 -9.48 9.52
CA MET A 11 -10.57 -10.69 9.08
C MET A 11 -10.81 -10.99 7.60
N GLY A 12 -12.03 -10.80 7.09
CA GLY A 12 -12.36 -10.99 5.68
C GLY A 12 -11.62 -10.02 4.76
N GLY A 13 -11.58 -8.73 5.12
CA GLY A 13 -10.83 -7.71 4.40
C GLY A 13 -9.32 -7.97 4.42
N GLY A 14 -8.81 -8.42 5.57
CA GLY A 14 -7.45 -8.90 5.70
C GLY A 14 -7.16 -10.06 4.76
N TRP A 15 -8.01 -11.09 4.79
CA TRP A 15 -7.89 -12.31 3.98
C TRP A 15 -7.84 -12.02 2.49
N LEU A 16 -8.75 -11.18 2.00
CA LEU A 16 -8.75 -10.72 0.61
C LEU A 16 -7.44 -10.01 0.26
N SER A 17 -6.96 -9.13 1.14
CA SER A 17 -5.75 -8.35 0.89
C SER A 17 -4.48 -9.21 0.92
N GLY A 18 -4.41 -10.19 1.82
CA GLY A 18 -3.36 -11.20 1.86
C GLY A 18 -3.34 -12.12 0.64
N MET A 19 -4.52 -12.53 0.15
CA MET A 19 -4.64 -13.27 -1.10
C MET A 19 -4.18 -12.44 -2.29
N MET A 20 -4.60 -11.18 -2.37
CA MET A 20 -4.20 -10.27 -3.44
C MET A 20 -2.68 -10.07 -3.43
N LEU A 21 -2.07 -9.88 -2.26
CA LEU A 21 -0.61 -9.84 -2.10
C LEU A 21 0.05 -11.12 -2.62
N GLY A 22 -0.49 -12.30 -2.32
CA GLY A 22 0.07 -13.56 -2.83
C GLY A 22 -0.12 -13.75 -4.35
N LEU A 23 -1.21 -13.27 -4.93
CA LEU A 23 -1.51 -13.41 -6.37
C LEU A 23 -0.77 -12.41 -7.26
N SER A 24 -0.67 -11.16 -6.81
CA SER A 24 -0.11 -10.05 -7.57
C SER A 24 1.30 -9.65 -7.11
N GLY A 25 1.82 -10.30 -6.07
CA GLY A 25 3.09 -9.94 -5.43
C GLY A 25 2.98 -8.61 -4.70
N ALA A 26 4.06 -7.83 -4.71
CA ALA A 26 4.14 -6.55 -4.01
C ALA A 26 3.01 -5.54 -4.34
N GLY A 27 2.43 -5.61 -5.54
CA GLY A 27 1.33 -4.71 -5.95
C GLY A 27 -0.01 -4.95 -5.24
N GLY A 28 -0.26 -6.16 -4.70
CA GLY A 28 -1.52 -6.50 -4.03
C GLY A 28 -1.68 -5.83 -2.67
N THR A 29 -0.58 -5.44 -2.05
CA THR A 29 -0.53 -4.72 -0.77
C THR A 29 -1.15 -3.34 -0.81
N ALA A 30 -1.20 -2.73 -2.00
CA ALA A 30 -1.78 -1.40 -2.18
C ALA A 30 -3.26 -1.37 -1.79
N VAL A 31 -3.99 -2.46 -2.03
CA VAL A 31 -5.42 -2.60 -1.70
C VAL A 31 -5.66 -2.63 -0.19
N ALA A 32 -4.67 -3.04 0.58
CA ALA A 32 -4.86 -3.30 2.00
C ALA A 32 -5.23 -2.02 2.76
N GLY A 33 -4.61 -0.88 2.42
CA GLY A 33 -4.97 0.43 2.99
C GLY A 33 -6.44 0.79 2.77
N PRO A 34 -6.92 0.95 1.53
CA PRO A 34 -8.32 1.27 1.27
C PRO A 34 -9.33 0.25 1.82
N VAL A 35 -9.07 -1.05 1.69
CA VAL A 35 -9.97 -2.09 2.27
C VAL A 35 -10.03 -1.97 3.78
N PHE A 36 -8.89 -1.75 4.45
CA PHE A 36 -8.87 -1.53 5.89
C PHE A 36 -9.72 -0.30 6.25
N LEU A 37 -9.60 0.80 5.51
CA LEU A 37 -10.40 1.99 5.76
C LEU A 37 -11.89 1.73 5.59
N GLU A 38 -12.33 0.95 4.60
CA GLU A 38 -13.75 0.68 4.39
C GLU A 38 -14.37 -0.23 5.46
N VAL A 39 -13.60 -1.24 5.87
CA VAL A 39 -14.02 -2.28 6.82
C VAL A 39 -13.89 -1.81 8.28
N VAL A 40 -12.82 -1.09 8.60
CA VAL A 40 -12.49 -0.59 9.94
C VAL A 40 -12.96 0.85 10.06
N ARG A 41 -14.17 1.01 10.59
CA ARG A 41 -14.78 2.32 10.86
C ARG A 41 -14.56 2.70 12.33
N THR A 42 -13.38 3.26 12.65
CA THR A 42 -13.12 3.87 13.97
C THR A 42 -13.44 5.37 13.97
N ALA A 43 -13.51 5.96 15.17
CA ALA A 43 -14.05 7.32 15.39
C ALA A 43 -13.16 8.45 14.83
N ARG A 44 -11.86 8.23 14.58
CA ARG A 44 -10.91 9.29 14.18
C ARG A 44 -10.07 8.88 12.96
N MET A 45 -10.04 9.73 11.92
CA MET A 45 -9.34 9.46 10.65
C MET A 45 -7.85 9.14 10.81
N HIS A 46 -7.15 9.80 11.73
CA HIS A 46 -5.71 9.55 11.92
C HIS A 46 -5.44 8.19 12.58
N GLU A 47 -6.34 7.74 13.46
CA GLU A 47 -6.25 6.41 14.08
C GLU A 47 -6.49 5.33 13.03
N ARG A 48 -7.40 5.58 12.07
CA ARG A 48 -7.65 4.70 10.92
C ARG A 48 -6.44 4.58 10.01
N LEU A 49 -5.77 5.70 9.70
CA LEU A 49 -4.56 5.71 8.86
C LEU A 49 -3.39 4.98 9.54
N ALA A 50 -3.15 5.23 10.83
CA ALA A 50 -2.10 4.53 11.58
C ALA A 50 -2.37 3.02 11.67
N SER A 51 -3.61 2.64 11.98
CA SER A 51 -4.03 1.24 12.10
C SER A 51 -3.97 0.52 10.74
N ALA A 52 -4.40 1.18 9.65
CA ALA A 52 -4.29 0.64 8.30
C ALA A 52 -2.83 0.40 7.91
N ALA A 53 -1.95 1.36 8.20
CA ALA A 53 -0.53 1.24 7.91
C ALA A 53 0.11 0.07 8.69
N LEU A 54 -0.22 -0.10 9.97
CA LEU A 54 0.23 -1.26 10.76
C LEU A 54 -0.30 -2.58 10.24
N ALA A 55 -1.57 -2.64 9.87
CA ALA A 55 -2.19 -3.83 9.31
C ALA A 55 -1.51 -4.22 7.99
N VAL A 56 -1.25 -3.26 7.11
CA VAL A 56 -0.45 -3.46 5.89
C VAL A 56 0.93 -4.00 6.25
N THR A 57 1.66 -3.38 7.19
CA THR A 57 2.97 -3.86 7.62
C THR A 57 2.92 -5.33 8.06
N LEU A 58 1.95 -5.71 8.90
CA LEU A 58 1.79 -7.10 9.35
C LEU A 58 1.55 -8.09 8.20
N THR A 59 0.68 -7.74 7.25
CA THR A 59 0.37 -8.62 6.11
C THR A 59 1.58 -8.79 5.18
N VAL A 60 2.37 -7.73 4.98
CA VAL A 60 3.55 -7.77 4.12
C VAL A 60 4.74 -8.42 4.79
N LEU A 61 4.87 -8.28 6.11
CA LEU A 61 6.01 -8.80 6.87
C LEU A 61 6.20 -10.30 6.66
N VAL A 62 5.13 -11.08 6.55
CA VAL A 62 5.24 -12.53 6.34
C VAL A 62 5.75 -12.88 4.96
N ALA A 63 5.32 -12.17 3.92
CA ALA A 63 5.90 -12.32 2.58
C ALA A 63 7.37 -11.84 2.55
N ALA A 64 7.68 -10.75 3.26
CA ALA A 64 9.03 -10.21 3.34
C ALA A 64 9.99 -11.16 4.08
N VAL A 65 9.57 -11.75 5.20
CA VAL A 65 10.37 -12.74 5.94
C VAL A 65 10.69 -13.95 5.07
N ASP A 66 9.74 -14.42 4.28
CA ASP A 66 9.98 -15.52 3.35
C ASP A 66 10.99 -15.14 2.25
N ALA A 67 10.90 -13.92 1.70
CA ALA A 67 11.87 -13.40 0.73
C ALA A 67 13.29 -13.29 1.32
N VAL A 68 13.40 -12.84 2.58
CA VAL A 68 14.67 -12.80 3.32
C VAL A 68 15.23 -14.22 3.49
N ARG A 69 14.40 -15.18 3.92
CA ARG A 69 14.79 -16.59 4.12
C ARG A 69 15.29 -17.23 2.84
N ARG A 70 14.70 -16.91 1.69
CA ARG A 70 15.11 -17.42 0.37
C ARG A 70 16.37 -16.74 -0.20
N ARG A 71 16.99 -15.78 0.53
CA ARG A 71 18.15 -14.99 0.10
C ARG A 71 17.93 -14.28 -1.24
N GLN A 72 16.70 -13.88 -1.53
CA GLN A 72 16.31 -13.22 -2.77
C GLN A 72 16.56 -11.70 -2.75
N ILE A 73 17.32 -11.19 -1.78
CA ILE A 73 17.36 -9.75 -1.50
C ILE A 73 18.76 -9.21 -1.78
N PRO A 74 18.94 -8.47 -2.89
CA PRO A 74 20.13 -7.66 -3.09
C PRO A 74 20.10 -6.48 -2.11
N TRP A 75 20.72 -6.65 -0.94
CA TRP A 75 20.81 -5.61 0.11
C TRP A 75 21.30 -4.24 -0.39
N PRO A 76 22.33 -4.14 -1.26
CA PRO A 76 22.76 -2.83 -1.77
C PRO A 76 21.66 -2.10 -2.54
N ALA A 77 20.83 -2.84 -3.28
CA ALA A 77 19.72 -2.29 -4.02
C ALA A 77 18.60 -1.80 -3.08
N LEU A 78 18.35 -2.55 -1.98
CA LEU A 78 17.42 -2.14 -0.93
C LEU A 78 17.84 -0.82 -0.28
N TYR A 79 19.11 -0.65 0.07
CA TYR A 79 19.56 0.58 0.73
C TYR A 79 19.57 1.78 -0.22
N ARG A 80 20.02 1.59 -1.47
CA ARG A 80 20.04 2.66 -2.50
C ARG A 80 18.64 3.14 -2.88
N LEU A 81 17.66 2.23 -2.92
CA LEU A 81 16.28 2.60 -3.20
C LEU A 81 15.56 3.08 -1.93
N GLY A 82 15.75 2.37 -0.82
CA GLY A 82 14.95 2.52 0.40
C GLY A 82 15.34 3.66 1.31
N GLY A 83 16.64 3.96 1.44
CA GLY A 83 17.09 5.12 2.21
C GLY A 83 16.51 6.43 1.64
N PRO A 84 16.71 6.69 0.33
CA PRO A 84 16.11 7.83 -0.35
C PRO A 84 14.59 7.80 -0.35
N ALA A 85 13.95 6.64 -0.44
CA ALA A 85 12.49 6.54 -0.31
C ALA A 85 11.97 6.95 1.07
N LEU A 86 12.66 6.59 2.15
CA LEU A 86 12.28 7.05 3.49
C LEU A 86 12.48 8.57 3.64
N ALA A 87 13.57 9.11 3.10
CA ALA A 87 13.81 10.55 3.09
C ALA A 87 12.74 11.29 2.29
N GLY A 88 12.44 10.83 1.07
CA GLY A 88 11.38 11.36 0.23
C GLY A 88 10.01 11.29 0.93
N LEU A 89 9.70 10.17 1.58
CA LEU A 89 8.47 9.98 2.35
C LEU A 89 8.34 11.01 3.47
N ALA A 90 9.40 11.23 4.24
CA ALA A 90 9.42 12.22 5.32
C ALA A 90 9.25 13.65 4.78
N ILE A 91 9.93 14.00 3.68
CA ILE A 91 9.79 15.31 3.01
C ILE A 91 8.36 15.50 2.48
N GLY A 92 7.79 14.46 1.86
CA GLY A 92 6.43 14.47 1.34
C GLY A 92 5.41 14.73 2.44
N HIS A 93 5.54 14.05 3.58
CA HIS A 93 4.69 14.28 4.77
C HIS A 93 4.85 15.69 5.33
N TRP A 94 6.08 16.20 5.40
CA TRP A 94 6.36 17.55 5.90
C TRP A 94 5.68 18.62 5.04
N ILE A 95 5.77 18.50 3.71
CA ILE A 95 5.10 19.41 2.77
C ILE A 95 3.59 19.23 2.82
N HIS A 96 3.11 17.99 2.84
CA HIS A 96 1.68 17.68 2.92
C HIS A 96 1.04 18.36 4.15
N ARG A 97 1.69 18.27 5.31
CA ARG A 97 1.20 18.89 6.56
C ARG A 97 1.12 20.42 6.50
N GLN A 98 1.99 21.08 5.73
CA GLN A 98 2.03 22.55 5.66
C GLN A 98 1.03 23.11 4.65
N VAL A 99 0.83 22.41 3.54
CA VAL A 99 0.09 22.95 2.39
C VAL A 99 -1.35 22.43 2.34
N MET A 100 -1.64 21.24 2.89
CA MET A 100 -2.89 20.54 2.62
C MET A 100 -3.96 20.73 3.70
N THR A 101 -5.14 21.16 3.26
CA THR A 101 -6.36 21.08 4.07
C THR A 101 -6.88 19.63 4.10
N PRO A 102 -7.74 19.25 5.07
CA PRO A 102 -8.30 17.90 5.13
C PRO A 102 -9.02 17.48 3.84
N VAL A 103 -9.76 18.41 3.24
CA VAL A 103 -10.48 18.20 1.97
C VAL A 103 -9.49 18.03 0.81
N LEU A 104 -8.45 18.87 0.71
CA LEU A 104 -7.46 18.77 -0.35
C LEU A 104 -6.64 17.47 -0.23
N SER A 105 -6.30 17.07 1.00
CA SER A 105 -5.62 15.79 1.28
C SER A 105 -6.44 14.62 0.76
N ALA A 106 -7.75 14.64 1.02
CA ALA A 106 -8.65 13.60 0.58
C ALA A 106 -8.86 13.57 -0.94
N LEU A 107 -8.93 14.74 -1.59
CA LEU A 107 -9.01 14.82 -3.06
C LEU A 107 -7.73 14.32 -3.74
N ILE A 108 -6.56 14.65 -3.21
CA ILE A 108 -5.27 14.14 -3.70
C ILE A 108 -5.21 12.61 -3.52
N MET A 109 -5.63 12.11 -2.36
CA MET A 109 -5.65 10.69 -2.03
C MET A 109 -6.63 9.91 -2.92
N ALA A 110 -7.83 10.45 -3.16
CA ALA A 110 -8.79 9.91 -4.12
C ALA A 110 -8.26 9.92 -5.54
N GLY A 111 -7.65 11.04 -5.97
CA GLY A 111 -7.01 11.16 -7.29
C GLY A 111 -5.88 10.15 -7.45
N PHE A 112 -5.05 9.97 -6.42
CA PHE A 112 -3.98 8.98 -6.41
C PHE A 112 -4.56 7.56 -6.55
N PHE A 113 -5.57 7.19 -5.79
CA PHE A 113 -6.24 5.90 -5.92
C PHE A 113 -6.87 5.69 -7.29
N LEU A 114 -7.48 6.72 -7.88
CA LEU A 114 -8.08 6.67 -9.21
C LEU A 114 -7.00 6.43 -10.29
N VAL A 115 -5.93 7.22 -10.27
CA VAL A 115 -4.82 7.08 -11.23
C VAL A 115 -4.17 5.71 -11.12
N ASN A 116 -3.93 5.23 -9.90
CA ASN A 116 -3.38 3.91 -9.67
C ASN A 116 -4.35 2.81 -10.14
N GLY A 117 -5.66 2.93 -9.83
CA GLY A 117 -6.74 2.05 -10.30
C GLY A 117 -6.77 1.89 -11.82
N ILE A 118 -6.79 3.01 -12.53
CA ILE A 118 -6.78 3.07 -13.99
C ILE A 118 -5.48 2.47 -14.54
N TRP A 119 -4.33 2.82 -13.95
CA TRP A 119 -3.05 2.27 -14.39
C TRP A 119 -3.00 0.76 -14.21
N ALA A 120 -3.48 0.23 -13.10
CA ALA A 120 -3.52 -1.22 -12.86
C ALA A 120 -4.42 -1.94 -13.86
N ALA A 121 -5.62 -1.42 -14.12
CA ALA A 121 -6.58 -2.03 -15.04
C ALA A 121 -6.09 -2.04 -16.49
N PHE A 122 -5.51 -0.94 -16.97
CA PHE A 122 -5.29 -0.73 -18.41
C PHE A 122 -3.82 -0.66 -18.81
N LEU A 123 -2.97 -0.04 -17.98
CA LEU A 123 -1.61 0.32 -18.36
C LEU A 123 -0.55 -0.64 -17.80
N ARG A 124 -0.84 -1.39 -16.74
CA ARG A 124 0.14 -2.26 -16.07
C ARG A 124 0.67 -3.34 -16.99
N SER A 125 -0.21 -4.04 -17.71
CA SER A 125 0.19 -5.11 -18.62
C SER A 125 1.00 -4.59 -19.81
N TRP A 126 0.62 -3.42 -20.35
CA TRP A 126 1.36 -2.72 -21.38
C TRP A 126 2.73 -2.22 -20.88
N TRP A 127 2.78 -1.64 -19.68
CA TRP A 127 4.00 -1.10 -19.07
C TRP A 127 5.04 -2.19 -18.79
N ILE A 128 4.61 -3.31 -18.20
CA ILE A 128 5.47 -4.47 -17.96
C ILE A 128 6.01 -4.98 -19.31
N ALA A 129 5.15 -5.16 -20.31
CA ALA A 129 5.56 -5.62 -21.63
C ALA A 129 6.51 -4.64 -22.35
N TRP A 130 6.29 -3.34 -22.23
CA TRP A 130 7.15 -2.30 -22.81
C TRP A 130 8.52 -2.29 -22.14
N TYR A 131 8.56 -2.33 -20.81
CA TYR A 131 9.82 -2.35 -20.07
C TYR A 131 10.63 -3.61 -20.38
N THR A 132 10.01 -4.80 -20.42
CA THR A 132 10.73 -6.04 -20.77
C THR A 132 11.41 -5.96 -22.14
N ARG A 133 10.91 -5.12 -23.05
CA ARG A 133 11.52 -4.88 -24.37
C ARG A 133 12.59 -3.79 -24.37
N HIS A 134 12.61 -2.90 -23.38
CA HIS A 134 13.48 -1.71 -23.35
C HIS A 134 14.26 -1.52 -22.03
N PRO A 135 15.01 -2.53 -21.52
CA PRO A 135 15.67 -2.46 -20.21
C PRO A 135 16.79 -1.41 -20.12
N ARG A 136 17.33 -0.94 -21.25
CA ARG A 136 18.43 0.05 -21.28
C ARG A 136 17.98 1.51 -21.18
N LEU A 137 16.70 1.79 -21.47
CA LEU A 137 16.10 3.14 -21.45
C LEU A 137 15.65 3.56 -20.04
N CYS A 138 15.63 2.62 -19.10
CA CYS A 138 15.21 2.83 -17.72
C CYS A 138 16.40 2.61 -16.78
N ARG A 139 17.35 3.55 -16.80
CA ARG A 139 18.49 3.60 -15.87
C ARG A 139 18.45 4.88 -15.07
N ILE A 140 17.32 5.15 -14.42
CA ILE A 140 17.31 6.20 -13.40
C ILE A 140 18.10 5.66 -12.21
N PRO A 141 18.99 6.46 -11.59
CA PRO A 141 19.65 6.05 -10.36
C PRO A 141 18.60 5.60 -9.34
N ALA A 142 18.85 4.46 -8.69
CA ALA A 142 17.93 3.86 -7.72
C ALA A 142 17.59 4.84 -6.59
N GLU A 143 18.53 5.73 -6.28
CA GLU A 143 18.38 6.79 -5.29
C GLU A 143 17.31 7.81 -5.71
N GLY A 144 17.34 8.25 -6.96
CA GLY A 144 16.36 9.19 -7.51
C GLY A 144 14.97 8.57 -7.64
N ALA A 145 14.91 7.32 -8.12
CA ALA A 145 13.66 6.57 -8.19
C ALA A 145 13.05 6.36 -6.79
N GLY A 146 13.89 6.05 -5.80
CA GLY A 146 13.49 5.91 -4.40
C GLY A 146 12.97 7.21 -3.81
N LEU A 147 13.70 8.32 -3.98
CA LEU A 147 13.28 9.63 -3.49
C LEU A 147 11.91 10.04 -4.03
N VAL A 148 11.70 9.92 -5.35
CA VAL A 148 10.43 10.26 -6.00
C VAL A 148 9.31 9.34 -5.53
N LEU A 149 9.58 8.03 -5.46
CA LEU A 149 8.65 7.04 -4.93
C LEU A 149 8.16 7.43 -3.52
N GLY A 150 9.11 7.69 -2.63
CA GLY A 150 8.85 8.09 -1.25
C GLY A 150 8.08 9.40 -1.18
N PHE A 151 8.55 10.42 -1.89
CA PHE A 151 7.92 11.73 -1.94
C PHE A 151 6.45 11.65 -2.38
N LEU A 152 6.16 10.93 -3.47
CA LEU A 152 4.80 10.76 -3.96
C LEU A 152 3.90 10.05 -2.94
N GLY A 153 4.40 9.03 -2.25
CA GLY A 153 3.58 8.34 -1.25
C GLY A 153 3.41 9.11 0.05
N GLY A 154 4.37 9.96 0.43
CA GLY A 154 4.25 10.84 1.60
C GLY A 154 3.33 12.02 1.31
N PHE A 155 3.46 12.61 0.12
CA PHE A 155 2.62 13.68 -0.36
C PHE A 155 1.16 13.22 -0.58
N GLY A 156 0.95 12.00 -1.08
CA GLY A 156 -0.37 11.40 -1.28
C GLY A 156 -1.00 10.74 -0.04
N GLY A 157 -0.26 10.63 1.06
CA GLY A 157 -0.75 10.21 2.38
C GLY A 157 -1.05 8.71 2.60
N VAL A 158 -1.25 7.87 1.57
CA VAL A 158 -1.84 6.52 1.78
C VAL A 158 -1.11 5.30 1.21
N GLY A 159 -0.04 5.46 0.42
CA GLY A 159 0.82 4.29 0.19
C GLY A 159 1.68 4.34 -1.06
N THR A 160 2.98 4.13 -0.85
CA THR A 160 4.02 3.95 -1.87
C THR A 160 4.01 2.57 -2.52
N SER A 161 3.15 1.66 -2.06
CA SER A 161 3.35 0.23 -2.30
C SER A 161 3.14 -0.22 -3.74
N PHE A 162 2.22 0.43 -4.44
CA PHE A 162 2.01 0.18 -5.86
C PHE A 162 3.17 0.68 -6.73
N LEU A 163 3.63 1.90 -6.45
CA LEU A 163 4.73 2.55 -7.18
C LEU A 163 6.08 1.85 -6.93
N THR A 164 6.18 1.05 -5.88
CA THR A 164 7.41 0.35 -5.52
C THR A 164 7.84 -0.64 -6.62
N VAL A 165 6.88 -1.35 -7.24
CA VAL A 165 7.19 -2.27 -8.35
C VAL A 165 7.76 -1.50 -9.55
N PRO A 166 7.07 -0.52 -10.17
CA PRO A 166 7.65 0.21 -11.29
C PRO A 166 8.94 0.96 -10.91
N ALA A 167 9.11 1.44 -9.68
CA ALA A 167 10.37 2.06 -9.24
C ALA A 167 11.55 1.09 -9.28
N LEU A 168 11.36 -0.17 -8.87
CA LEU A 168 12.39 -1.21 -8.98
C LEU A 168 12.82 -1.46 -10.42
N TRP A 169 11.84 -1.52 -11.31
CA TRP A 169 12.09 -1.74 -12.74
C TRP A 169 12.84 -0.53 -13.30
N ILE A 170 12.37 0.69 -13.05
CA ILE A 170 13.01 1.91 -13.55
C ILE A 170 14.45 2.11 -13.02
N SER A 171 14.76 1.55 -11.85
CA SER A 171 16.10 1.55 -11.25
C SER A 171 17.06 0.48 -11.79
N GLY A 172 16.59 -0.41 -12.67
CA GLY A 172 17.39 -1.48 -13.27
C GLY A 172 17.71 -2.65 -12.32
N ILE A 173 16.96 -2.79 -11.21
CA ILE A 173 17.15 -3.90 -10.26
C ILE A 173 16.61 -5.19 -10.88
N PRO A 174 17.41 -6.28 -10.94
CA PRO A 174 16.99 -7.54 -11.54
C PRO A 174 15.73 -8.13 -10.88
N GLU A 175 14.84 -8.67 -11.71
CA GLU A 175 13.58 -9.28 -11.25
C GLU A 175 13.81 -10.46 -10.28
N ALA A 176 14.93 -11.17 -10.45
CA ALA A 176 15.38 -12.30 -9.62
C ALA A 176 15.67 -11.96 -8.13
N GLY A 177 15.51 -10.70 -7.73
CA GLY A 177 15.48 -10.30 -6.32
C GLY A 177 14.70 -9.01 -6.02
N GLY A 178 14.25 -8.30 -7.07
CA GLY A 178 13.47 -7.07 -6.93
C GLY A 178 12.19 -7.24 -6.14
N MET A 179 11.49 -8.37 -6.24
CA MET A 179 10.27 -8.61 -5.46
C MET A 179 10.54 -8.65 -3.94
N GLY A 180 11.66 -9.23 -3.50
CA GLY A 180 12.03 -9.22 -2.09
C GLY A 180 12.36 -7.81 -1.57
N VAL A 181 13.07 -7.02 -2.40
CA VAL A 181 13.32 -5.60 -2.13
C VAL A 181 12.02 -4.82 -2.03
N ALA A 182 11.06 -5.06 -2.93
CA ALA A 182 9.75 -4.42 -2.92
C ALA A 182 9.02 -4.65 -1.60
N LEU A 183 8.96 -5.91 -1.14
CA LEU A 183 8.24 -6.29 0.07
C LEU A 183 8.86 -5.65 1.31
N LEU A 184 10.19 -5.67 1.44
CA LEU A 184 10.88 -4.99 2.54
C LEU A 184 10.68 -3.47 2.49
N LEU A 185 10.74 -2.89 1.29
CA LEU A 185 10.53 -1.46 1.11
C LEU A 185 9.11 -1.05 1.50
N ILE A 186 8.10 -1.81 1.07
CA ILE A 186 6.70 -1.60 1.43
C ILE A 186 6.51 -1.73 2.94
N ALA A 187 7.08 -2.76 3.56
CA ALA A 187 7.00 -2.97 5.01
C ALA A 187 7.61 -1.79 5.77
N GLY A 188 8.78 -1.30 5.33
CA GLY A 188 9.47 -0.17 5.95
C GLY A 188 8.73 1.17 5.79
N LEU A 189 8.24 1.47 4.58
CA LEU A 189 7.49 2.70 4.31
C LEU A 189 6.13 2.70 5.04
N ALA A 190 5.44 1.55 5.08
CA ALA A 190 4.20 1.39 5.85
C ALA A 190 4.45 1.52 7.36
N LEU A 191 5.55 0.95 7.87
CA LEU A 191 5.93 1.09 9.27
C LEU A 191 6.25 2.55 9.62
N PHE A 192 6.94 3.28 8.74
CA PHE A 192 7.18 4.71 8.92
C PHE A 192 5.86 5.49 9.03
N ASN A 193 4.90 5.22 8.12
CA ASN A 193 3.57 5.86 8.17
C ASN A 193 2.81 5.50 9.46
N ALA A 194 2.87 4.25 9.88
CA ALA A 194 2.28 3.80 11.13
C ALA A 194 2.83 4.56 12.34
N VAL A 195 4.15 4.73 12.41
CA VAL A 195 4.81 5.51 13.46
C VAL A 195 4.43 6.99 13.35
N TYR A 196 4.52 7.57 12.15
CA TYR A 196 4.21 8.98 11.88
C TYR A 196 2.78 9.36 12.30
N TYR A 197 1.79 8.53 11.96
CA TYR A 197 0.39 8.77 12.34
C TYR A 197 0.04 8.26 13.76
N GLY A 198 0.78 7.29 14.29
CA GLY A 198 0.53 6.64 15.57
C GLY A 198 1.19 7.31 16.79
N LEU A 199 2.22 8.15 16.59
CA LEU A 199 3.03 8.76 17.65
C LEU A 199 2.26 9.54 18.73
N HIS A 200 1.02 9.96 18.46
CA HIS A 200 0.21 10.78 19.38
C HIS A 200 -1.24 10.32 19.55
N ARG A 201 -1.64 9.15 19.04
CA ARG A 201 -3.07 8.73 19.02
C ARG A 201 -3.27 7.23 19.29
N ALA A 202 -4.50 6.89 19.67
CA ALA A 202 -4.88 5.51 19.97
C ALA A 202 -4.91 4.67 18.69
N ILE A 203 -4.11 3.60 18.66
CA ILE A 203 -4.16 2.58 17.60
C ILE A 203 -5.27 1.58 17.96
N ASP A 204 -6.10 1.21 16.99
CA ASP A 204 -7.08 0.14 17.19
C ASP A 204 -6.42 -1.22 17.01
N TRP A 205 -5.78 -1.68 18.08
CA TRP A 205 -5.07 -2.96 18.10
C TRP A 205 -5.95 -4.15 17.74
N HIS A 206 -7.25 -4.11 18.08
CA HIS A 206 -8.17 -5.20 17.76
C HIS A 206 -8.35 -5.33 16.25
N GLY A 207 -8.67 -4.22 15.58
CA GLY A 207 -8.83 -4.20 14.12
C GLY A 207 -7.54 -4.53 13.38
N VAL A 208 -6.40 -4.02 13.86
CA VAL A 208 -5.07 -4.33 13.29
C VAL A 208 -4.77 -5.82 13.36
N LEU A 209 -4.99 -6.45 14.52
CA LEU A 209 -4.73 -7.87 14.72
C LEU A 209 -5.70 -8.75 13.93
N ALA A 210 -7.00 -8.45 13.96
CA ALA A 210 -8.01 -9.18 13.20
C ALA A 210 -7.71 -9.14 11.70
N TYR A 211 -7.43 -7.96 11.17
CA TYR A 211 -7.07 -7.78 9.77
C TYR A 211 -5.74 -8.47 9.43
N GLY A 212 -4.72 -8.32 10.30
CA GLY A 212 -3.43 -8.96 10.15
C GLY A 212 -3.56 -10.48 10.06
N ILE A 213 -4.29 -11.10 10.99
CA ILE A 213 -4.58 -12.55 11.00
C ILE A 213 -5.31 -12.96 9.73
N GLY A 214 -6.32 -12.20 9.32
CA GLY A 214 -7.00 -12.41 8.05
C GLY A 214 -6.02 -12.48 6.89
N GLY A 215 -5.15 -11.48 6.75
CA GLY A 215 -4.18 -11.42 5.66
C GLY A 215 -3.12 -12.50 5.70
N LEU A 216 -2.71 -12.94 6.89
CA LEU A 216 -1.87 -14.12 7.05
C LEU A 216 -2.54 -15.37 6.48
N LEU A 217 -3.79 -15.63 6.89
CA LEU A 217 -4.55 -16.79 6.42
C LEU A 217 -4.79 -16.73 4.91
N GLY A 218 -5.10 -15.55 4.37
CA GLY A 218 -5.30 -15.35 2.93
C GLY A 218 -4.03 -15.58 2.12
N GLY A 219 -2.90 -15.06 2.58
CA GLY A 219 -1.59 -15.27 1.95
C GLY A 219 -1.14 -16.73 1.99
N LEU A 220 -1.37 -17.44 3.10
CA LEU A 220 -1.07 -18.87 3.21
C LEU A 220 -2.00 -19.72 2.33
N TRP A 221 -3.29 -19.38 2.28
CA TRP A 221 -4.27 -20.08 1.48
C TRP A 221 -3.90 -20.01 -0.01
N ILE A 222 -3.60 -18.82 -0.51
CA ILE A 222 -3.28 -18.68 -1.93
C ILE A 222 -1.96 -19.37 -2.30
N ARG A 223 -0.96 -19.40 -1.42
CA ARG A 223 0.27 -20.18 -1.65
C ARG A 223 -0.02 -21.64 -1.98
N ARG A 224 -1.05 -22.23 -1.38
CA ARG A 224 -1.44 -23.63 -1.62
C ARG A 224 -2.16 -23.84 -2.94
N PHE A 225 -2.86 -22.82 -3.44
CA PHE A 225 -3.72 -22.87 -4.63
C PHE A 225 -3.19 -22.06 -5.82
N GLN A 226 -2.01 -21.45 -5.70
CA GLN A 226 -1.44 -20.54 -6.71
C GLN A 226 -1.47 -21.10 -8.14
N SER A 227 -1.17 -22.39 -8.33
CA SER A 227 -1.15 -23.05 -9.64
C SER A 227 -2.50 -23.05 -10.38
N VAL A 228 -3.62 -22.94 -9.65
CA VAL A 228 -4.99 -22.96 -10.21
C VAL A 228 -5.45 -21.56 -10.64
N TRP A 229 -4.96 -20.51 -9.97
CA TRP A 229 -5.45 -19.13 -10.16
C TRP A 229 -4.54 -18.27 -11.04
N LEU A 230 -3.27 -18.67 -11.22
CA LEU A 230 -2.32 -18.00 -12.10
C LEU A 230 -2.70 -17.93 -13.60
N PRO A 231 -3.46 -18.86 -14.21
CA PRO A 231 -3.72 -18.85 -15.66
C PRO A 231 -4.52 -17.64 -16.18
N ARG A 232 -5.18 -16.85 -15.31
CA ARG A 232 -5.92 -15.64 -15.73
C ARG A 232 -5.46 -14.40 -14.96
N ARG A 233 -4.27 -13.86 -15.24
CA ARG A 233 -3.77 -12.65 -14.55
C ARG A 233 -4.63 -11.38 -14.72
N ARG A 234 -5.42 -11.26 -15.80
CA ARG A 234 -6.18 -10.04 -16.12
C ARG A 234 -7.35 -9.74 -15.17
N TRP A 235 -8.04 -10.74 -14.63
CA TRP A 235 -9.19 -10.46 -13.74
C TRP A 235 -8.74 -9.89 -12.39
N LEU A 236 -7.53 -10.20 -11.94
CA LEU A 236 -6.95 -9.65 -10.71
C LEU A 236 -6.75 -8.15 -10.81
N ASP A 237 -6.28 -7.68 -11.97
CA ASP A 237 -6.10 -6.26 -12.24
C ASP A 237 -7.44 -5.51 -12.22
N VAL A 238 -8.50 -6.14 -12.73
CA VAL A 238 -9.86 -5.59 -12.71
C VAL A 238 -10.42 -5.55 -11.28
N VAL A 239 -10.32 -6.64 -10.52
CA VAL A 239 -10.79 -6.68 -9.11
C VAL A 239 -10.07 -5.63 -8.28
N TRP A 240 -8.75 -5.50 -8.46
CA TRP A 240 -7.93 -4.49 -7.79
C TRP A 240 -8.38 -3.07 -8.15
N ALA A 241 -8.61 -2.80 -9.43
CA ALA A 241 -9.06 -1.49 -9.90
C ALA A 241 -10.45 -1.13 -9.38
N VAL A 242 -11.36 -2.10 -9.33
CA VAL A 242 -12.70 -1.91 -8.74
C VAL A 242 -12.59 -1.51 -7.27
N ILE A 243 -11.78 -2.22 -6.47
CA ILE A 243 -11.62 -1.88 -5.05
C ILE A 243 -11.02 -0.48 -4.88
N MET A 244 -10.01 -0.12 -5.68
CA MET A 244 -9.42 1.23 -5.65
C MET A 244 -10.43 2.31 -6.05
N MET A 245 -11.23 2.07 -7.09
CA MET A 245 -12.28 3.01 -7.51
C MET A 245 -13.35 3.15 -6.44
N THR A 246 -13.82 2.05 -5.85
CA THR A 246 -14.80 2.09 -4.76
C THR A 246 -14.27 2.89 -3.59
N ALA A 247 -13.03 2.62 -3.16
CA ALA A 247 -12.41 3.34 -2.07
C ALA A 247 -12.20 4.83 -2.38
N ALA A 248 -11.80 5.19 -3.60
CA ALA A 248 -11.71 6.58 -4.02
C ALA A 248 -13.06 7.29 -3.97
N VAL A 249 -14.12 6.67 -4.49
CA VAL A 249 -15.48 7.21 -4.48
C VAL A 249 -16.00 7.36 -3.04
N VAL A 250 -15.87 6.32 -2.22
CA VAL A 250 -16.28 6.35 -0.80
C VAL A 250 -15.53 7.44 -0.05
N LEU A 251 -14.23 7.58 -0.30
CA LEU A 251 -13.41 8.61 0.33
C LEU A 251 -13.87 10.00 -0.07
N VAL A 252 -14.19 10.26 -1.35
CA VAL A 252 -14.75 11.55 -1.78
C VAL A 252 -16.13 11.81 -1.17
N ILE A 253 -17.01 10.81 -1.15
CA ILE A 253 -18.37 10.94 -0.61
C ILE A 253 -18.34 11.17 0.92
N THR A 254 -17.43 10.51 1.63
CA THR A 254 -17.31 10.62 3.09
C THR A 254 -16.63 11.92 3.56
N GLN A 255 -16.13 12.74 2.64
CA GLN A 255 -15.56 14.07 2.93
C GLN A 255 -16.62 15.18 3.08
N ASP A 256 -17.79 14.83 3.63
CA ASP A 256 -18.85 15.80 3.90
C ASP A 256 -18.34 16.90 4.87
N PRO A 257 -18.32 18.18 4.47
CA PRO A 257 -17.79 19.30 5.26
C PRO A 257 -18.43 19.47 6.65
N ARG A 258 -19.56 18.81 6.92
CA ARG A 258 -20.32 18.92 8.17
C ARG A 258 -19.68 18.21 9.36
N LEU A 259 -18.81 17.22 9.14
CA LEU A 259 -18.15 16.44 10.21
C LEU A 259 -16.85 17.07 10.74
N TYR A 260 -16.32 18.10 10.07
CA TYR A 260 -15.12 18.83 10.50
C TYR A 260 -15.40 20.04 11.40
N ARG A 261 -16.67 20.37 11.68
CA ARG A 261 -17.02 21.33 12.75
C ARG A 261 -16.94 20.65 14.13
N GLY A 262 -15.73 20.30 14.56
CA GLY A 262 -15.38 20.26 15.98
C GLY A 262 -14.80 21.63 16.36
N PRO A 263 -15.03 22.16 17.57
CA PRO A 263 -14.81 23.56 17.88
C PRO A 263 -13.35 23.94 17.61
N SER A 264 -13.18 25.06 16.91
CA SER A 264 -11.92 25.77 16.75
C SER A 264 -11.28 25.97 18.13
N VAL A 265 -10.22 25.23 18.40
CA VAL A 265 -9.36 25.51 19.55
C VAL A 265 -8.42 26.62 19.08
N LEU A 266 -8.71 27.82 19.57
CA LEU A 266 -7.77 28.94 19.68
C LEU A 266 -6.52 28.50 20.45
#